data_AF-A0A3C0U4K0-F1
#
_entry.id   AF-A0A3C0U4K0-F1
#
_cell.length_a   1.000
_cell.length_b   1.000
_cell.length_c   1.000
_cell.angle_alpha   90.00
_cell.angle_beta   90.00
_cell.angle_gamma   90.00
#
_symmetry.space_group_name_H-M   'P 1'
#
loop_
_entity.id
_entity.type
_entity.pdbx_description
1 polymer ?
#
loop_
_entity_poly.entity_id
_entity_poly.type
_entity_poly.pdbx_seq_one_letter_code
_entity_poly.pdbx_strand_id
1 'polypeptide(L)'
;MLSKIIRLGLTAIIFGWSVWQFIDGEIGNGIALLLPAAIVLFTYFRNERILISLYHMRKSDVAKAEKSLLRISSPQKSLIKGQLAYYYLLLGMIESQRKVGKAETLLKKALNTGLRMDQDKALAKL
;
A
#
# COMPACT_ATOMS: atom_id res chain seq x y z
N MET A 1 1.01 7.50 11.90
CA MET A 1 1.22 7.07 10.48
C MET A 1 2.03 8.18 9.84
N LEU A 2 3.23 7.91 9.30
CA LEU A 2 3.98 8.92 8.54
C LEU A 2 3.06 9.42 7.42
N SER A 3 2.63 10.67 7.52
CA SER A 3 1.71 11.26 6.55
C SER A 3 2.40 11.26 5.18
N LYS A 4 1.60 11.14 4.11
CA LYS A 4 2.11 11.30 2.72
C LYS A 4 2.97 12.56 2.58
N ILE A 5 2.64 13.60 3.36
CA ILE A 5 3.34 14.88 3.47
C ILE A 5 4.76 14.71 4.02
N ILE A 6 4.96 13.91 5.09
CA ILE A 6 6.31 13.70 5.66
C ILE A 6 7.21 12.93 4.69
N ARG A 7 6.66 11.96 3.94
CA ARG A 7 7.43 11.23 2.91
C ARG A 7 7.82 12.13 1.74
N LEU A 8 6.90 13.02 1.32
CA LEU A 8 7.18 14.01 0.28
C LEU A 8 8.26 14.99 0.75
N GLY A 9 8.17 15.48 1.99
CA GLY A 9 9.17 16.35 2.59
C GLY A 9 10.55 15.68 2.69
N LEU A 10 10.60 14.43 3.13
CA LEU A 10 11.86 13.67 3.20
C LEU A 10 12.48 13.47 1.81
N THR A 11 11.65 13.18 0.81
CA THR A 11 12.12 13.03 -0.58
C THR A 11 12.65 14.36 -1.12
N ALA A 12 11.98 15.48 -0.85
CA ALA A 12 12.44 16.80 -1.25
C ALA A 12 13.78 17.20 -0.59
N ILE A 13 13.98 16.84 0.69
CA ILE A 13 15.23 17.09 1.40
C ILE A 13 16.38 16.27 0.79
N ILE A 14 16.17 14.97 0.56
CA ILE A 14 17.20 14.09 -0.03
C ILE A 14 17.53 14.55 -1.46
N PHE A 15 16.51 14.94 -2.24
CA PHE A 15 16.72 15.45 -3.59
C PHE A 15 17.48 16.79 -3.59
N GLY A 16 17.14 17.71 -2.69
CA GLY A 16 17.87 18.96 -2.52
C GLY A 16 19.32 18.74 -2.10
N TRP A 17 19.58 17.76 -1.22
CA TRP A 17 20.94 17.37 -0.81
C TRP A 17 21.75 16.76 -1.96
N SER A 18 21.09 15.96 -2.81
CA SER A 18 21.71 15.42 -4.03
C SER A 18 22.09 16.55 -4.99
N VAL A 19 21.21 17.54 -5.22
CA VAL A 19 21.50 18.73 -6.05
C VAL A 19 22.68 19.53 -5.48
N TRP A 20 22.77 19.68 -4.16
CA TRP A 20 23.89 20.38 -3.53
C TRP A 20 25.23 19.65 -3.74
N GLN A 21 25.26 18.32 -3.63
CA GLN A 21 26.46 17.54 -3.94
C GLN A 21 26.89 17.61 -5.41
N PHE A 22 25.95 17.80 -6.35
CA PHE A 22 26.30 18.04 -7.75
C PHE A 22 26.98 19.41 -7.96
N ILE A 23 26.65 20.42 -7.14
CA ILE A 23 27.28 21.75 -7.21
C ILE A 23 28.71 21.70 -6.65
N ASP A 24 28.94 20.91 -5.60
CA ASP A 24 30.26 20.77 -4.94
C ASP A 24 31.26 19.90 -5.73
N GLY A 25 30.87 19.36 -6.90
CA GLY A 25 31.73 18.57 -7.78
C GLY A 25 31.78 17.07 -7.45
N GLU A 26 31.10 16.62 -6.39
CA GLU A 26 31.02 15.21 -5.96
C GLU A 26 29.94 14.44 -6.74
N ILE A 27 30.10 14.36 -8.06
CA ILE A 27 29.12 13.78 -9.00
C ILE A 27 28.79 12.32 -8.65
N GLY A 28 29.78 11.54 -8.20
CA GLY A 28 29.59 10.14 -7.79
C GLY A 28 28.69 9.99 -6.56
N ASN A 29 28.82 10.88 -5.59
CA ASN A 29 28.05 10.85 -4.35
C ASN A 29 26.62 11.39 -4.58
N GLY A 30 26.47 12.39 -5.46
CA GLY A 30 25.16 12.89 -5.90
C GLY A 30 24.31 11.81 -6.59
N ILE A 31 24.93 10.98 -7.45
CA ILE A 31 24.28 9.81 -8.08
C ILE A 31 23.96 8.73 -7.05
N ALA A 32 24.87 8.47 -6.10
CA ALA A 32 24.63 7.49 -5.03
C ALA A 32 23.44 7.86 -4.15
N LEU A 33 23.15 9.15 -3.95
CA LEU A 33 21.97 9.65 -3.21
C LEU A 33 20.66 9.58 -4.01
N LEU A 34 20.72 9.56 -5.35
CA LEU A 34 19.52 9.41 -6.20
C LEU A 34 18.90 8.02 -6.08
N LEU A 35 19.71 6.97 -5.90
CA LEU A 35 19.23 5.59 -5.68
C LEU A 35 18.31 5.43 -4.45
N PRO A 36 18.73 5.81 -3.23
CA PRO A 36 17.86 5.76 -2.05
C PRO A 36 16.70 6.75 -2.16
N ALA A 37 16.87 7.92 -2.79
CA ALA A 37 15.77 8.85 -3.08
C ALA A 37 14.68 8.19 -3.96
N ALA A 38 15.09 7.49 -5.01
CA ALA A 38 14.19 6.76 -5.89
C ALA A 38 13.44 5.63 -5.16
N ILE A 39 14.11 4.89 -4.27
CA ILE A 39 13.47 3.84 -3.45
C ILE A 39 12.40 4.44 -2.52
N VAL A 40 12.71 5.57 -1.86
CA VAL A 40 11.76 6.27 -1.00
C VAL A 40 10.56 6.79 -1.80
N LEU A 41 10.81 7.35 -2.99
CA LEU A 41 9.77 7.78 -3.93
C LEU A 41 8.90 6.61 -4.41
N PHE A 42 9.48 5.45 -4.73
CA PHE A 42 8.71 4.26 -5.13
C PHE A 42 7.79 3.77 -4.01
N THR A 43 8.24 3.86 -2.77
CA THR A 43 7.47 3.47 -1.59
C THR A 43 6.29 4.43 -1.32
N TYR A 44 6.27 5.62 -1.94
CA TYR A 44 5.13 6.54 -1.90
C TYR A 44 3.92 6.02 -2.71
N PHE A 45 4.14 5.33 -3.83
CA PHE A 45 3.06 4.94 -4.74
C PHE A 45 2.21 3.76 -4.22
N ARG A 46 2.75 2.89 -3.37
CA ARG A 46 2.01 1.76 -2.76
C ARG A 46 1.82 1.93 -1.26
N ASN A 47 0.59 1.71 -0.80
CA ASN A 47 0.31 1.67 0.63
C ASN A 47 0.93 0.40 1.24
N GLU A 48 2.04 0.54 1.96
CA GLU A 48 2.78 -0.53 2.64
C GLU A 48 1.88 -1.46 3.47
N ARG A 49 0.81 -0.93 4.06
CA ARG A 49 -0.07 -1.69 4.95
C ARG A 49 -0.90 -2.74 4.23
N ILE A 50 -1.30 -2.47 2.98
CA ILE A 50 -1.92 -3.49 2.12
C ILE A 50 -0.90 -4.57 1.75
N LEU A 51 0.35 -4.17 1.53
CA LEU A 51 1.41 -5.11 1.18
C LEU A 51 1.75 -6.05 2.36
N ILE A 52 1.81 -5.49 3.58
CA ILE A 52 2.03 -6.23 4.82
C ILE A 52 0.84 -7.16 5.11
N SER A 53 -0.40 -6.69 4.93
CA SER A 53 -1.57 -7.56 5.13
C SER A 53 -1.61 -8.70 4.09
N LEU A 54 -1.25 -8.45 2.83
CA LEU A 54 -1.10 -9.50 1.80
C LEU A 54 -0.01 -10.51 2.18
N TYR A 55 1.10 -10.06 2.74
CA TYR A 55 2.17 -10.94 3.21
C TYR A 55 1.70 -11.85 4.36
N HIS A 56 1.00 -11.29 5.35
CA HIS A 56 0.44 -12.08 6.44
C HIS A 56 -0.66 -13.04 5.97
N MET A 57 -1.51 -12.62 5.03
CA MET A 57 -2.53 -13.48 4.44
C MET A 57 -1.93 -14.69 3.72
N ARG A 58 -0.83 -14.50 2.99
CA ARG A 58 -0.08 -15.58 2.33
C ARG A 58 0.56 -16.57 3.31
N LYS A 59 0.81 -16.14 4.56
CA LYS A 59 1.29 -17.00 5.65
C LYS A 59 0.16 -17.59 6.49
N SER A 60 -1.09 -17.44 6.06
CA SER A 60 -2.29 -17.85 6.80
C SER A 60 -2.45 -17.19 8.19
N ASP A 61 -1.74 -16.08 8.45
CA ASP A 61 -1.82 -15.34 9.72
C ASP A 61 -2.87 -14.22 9.61
N VAL A 62 -4.13 -14.62 9.77
CA VAL A 62 -5.32 -13.79 9.57
C VAL A 62 -5.42 -12.67 10.61
N ALA A 63 -5.00 -12.93 11.85
CA ALA A 63 -5.06 -11.97 12.94
C ALA A 63 -4.08 -10.80 12.73
N LYS A 64 -2.85 -11.08 12.30
CA LYS A 64 -1.88 -10.01 11.97
C LYS A 64 -2.26 -9.28 10.69
N ALA A 65 -2.85 -9.97 9.72
CA ALA A 65 -3.37 -9.36 8.50
C ALA A 65 -4.47 -8.33 8.83
N GLU A 66 -5.46 -8.73 9.64
CA GLU A 66 -6.55 -7.85 10.09
C GLU A 66 -6.01 -6.67 10.89
N LYS A 67 -5.12 -6.91 11.86
CA LYS A 67 -4.51 -5.84 12.67
C LYS A 67 -3.77 -4.81 11.80
N SER A 68 -3.14 -5.24 10.72
CA SER A 68 -2.45 -4.35 9.77
C SER A 68 -3.42 -3.59 8.87
N LEU A 69 -4.54 -4.22 8.51
CA LEU A 69 -5.63 -3.65 7.71
C LEU A 69 -6.42 -2.59 8.50
N LEU A 70 -6.93 -2.94 9.69
CA LEU A 70 -7.74 -2.08 10.57
C LEU A 70 -6.97 -0.85 11.06
N ARG A 71 -5.65 -0.96 11.10
CA ARG A 71 -4.77 0.16 11.39
C ARG A 71 -4.99 1.32 10.39
N ILE A 72 -5.61 1.08 9.22
CA ILE A 72 -5.97 2.08 8.21
C ILE A 72 -7.30 2.73 8.65
N SER A 73 -7.24 3.79 9.44
CA SER A 73 -8.44 4.43 10.00
C SER A 73 -9.36 5.08 8.96
N SER A 74 -8.89 5.40 7.75
CA SER A 74 -9.72 6.03 6.71
C SER A 74 -9.38 5.52 5.31
N PRO A 75 -9.90 4.34 4.92
CA PRO A 75 -9.57 3.71 3.65
C PRO A 75 -9.94 4.58 2.44
N GLN A 76 -11.13 5.19 2.48
CA GLN A 76 -11.69 5.98 1.38
C GLN A 76 -10.93 7.28 1.09
N LYS A 77 -10.37 7.93 2.12
CA LYS A 77 -9.58 9.16 1.94
C LYS A 77 -8.09 8.89 1.68
N SER A 78 -7.59 7.75 2.16
CA SER A 78 -6.14 7.48 2.14
C SER A 78 -5.69 6.69 0.91
N LEU A 79 -6.58 5.89 0.32
CA LEU A 79 -6.23 4.94 -0.75
C LEU A 79 -6.81 5.31 -2.11
N ILE A 80 -6.04 5.02 -3.15
CA ILE A 80 -6.46 5.11 -4.54
C ILE A 80 -7.52 4.02 -4.80
N LYS A 81 -8.49 4.24 -5.71
CA LYS A 81 -9.59 3.28 -6.00
C LYS A 81 -9.12 1.81 -6.10
N GLY A 82 -8.05 1.54 -6.83
CA GLY A 82 -7.51 0.17 -6.92
C GLY A 82 -7.06 -0.39 -5.58
N GLN A 83 -6.34 0.39 -4.77
CA GLN A 83 -5.93 -0.01 -3.42
C GLN A 83 -7.14 -0.16 -2.47
N LEU A 84 -8.19 0.64 -2.64
CA LEU A 84 -9.44 0.51 -1.90
C LEU A 84 -10.16 -0.80 -2.22
N ALA A 85 -10.17 -1.21 -3.50
CA ALA A 85 -10.72 -2.48 -3.93
C ALA A 85 -9.97 -3.66 -3.26
N TYR A 86 -8.64 -3.60 -3.21
CA TYR A 86 -7.81 -4.56 -2.49
C TYR A 86 -8.08 -4.60 -0.98
N TYR A 87 -8.34 -3.45 -0.36
CA TYR A 87 -8.71 -3.38 1.05
C TYR A 87 -10.02 -4.15 1.31
N TYR A 88 -11.06 -3.93 0.50
CA TYR A 88 -12.33 -4.65 0.66
C TYR A 88 -12.22 -6.14 0.36
N LEU A 89 -11.39 -6.52 -0.60
CA LEU A 89 -11.12 -7.92 -0.92
C LEU A 89 -10.48 -8.65 0.27
N LEU A 90 -9.41 -8.09 0.84
CA LEU A 90 -8.72 -8.67 1.99
C LEU A 90 -9.64 -8.73 3.22
N LEU A 91 -10.44 -7.69 3.45
CA LEU A 91 -11.40 -7.68 4.56
C LEU A 91 -12.49 -8.74 4.36
N GLY A 92 -12.99 -8.90 3.13
CA GLY A 92 -13.95 -9.94 2.77
C GLY A 92 -13.41 -11.35 3.00
N MET A 93 -12.14 -11.59 2.66
CA MET A 93 -11.47 -12.87 2.93
C MET A 93 -11.30 -13.17 4.42
N ILE A 94 -10.97 -12.16 5.23
CA ILE A 94 -10.86 -12.33 6.69
C ILE A 94 -12.23 -12.66 7.29
N GLU A 95 -13.26 -11.91 6.89
CA GLU A 95 -14.62 -12.11 7.39
C GLU A 95 -15.25 -13.41 6.90
N SER A 96 -14.85 -13.93 5.73
CA SER A 96 -15.29 -15.24 5.22
C SER A 96 -14.97 -16.37 6.21
N GLN A 97 -13.86 -16.26 6.93
CA GLN A 97 -13.47 -17.23 7.95
C GLN A 97 -14.29 -17.12 9.26
N ARG A 98 -15.00 -16.00 9.47
CA ARG A 98 -15.79 -15.75 10.70
C ARG A 98 -17.30 -15.88 10.47
N LYS A 99 -17.83 -15.18 9.45
CA LYS A 99 -19.25 -15.07 9.13
C LYS A 99 -19.43 -14.87 7.62
N VAL A 100 -20.00 -15.87 6.96
CA VAL A 100 -20.20 -15.91 5.50
C VAL A 100 -20.98 -14.70 4.96
N GLY A 101 -22.06 -14.29 5.63
CA GLY A 101 -22.94 -13.23 5.10
C GLY A 101 -22.31 -11.83 4.98
N LYS A 102 -21.37 -11.48 5.87
CA LYS A 102 -20.67 -10.17 5.79
C LYS A 102 -19.59 -10.18 4.70
N ALA A 103 -18.98 -11.34 4.46
CA ALA A 103 -17.92 -11.50 3.49
C ALA A 103 -18.41 -11.22 2.05
N GLU A 104 -19.55 -11.78 1.67
CA GLU A 104 -20.11 -11.64 0.32
C GLU A 104 -20.38 -10.16 -0.04
N THR A 105 -20.87 -9.38 0.93
CA THR A 105 -21.13 -7.94 0.74
C THR A 105 -19.82 -7.16 0.50
N LEU A 106 -18.76 -7.51 1.23
CA LEU A 106 -17.44 -6.89 1.08
C LEU A 106 -16.76 -7.27 -0.23
N LEU A 107 -16.89 -8.54 -0.66
CA LEU A 107 -16.35 -9.02 -1.93
C LEU A 107 -17.05 -8.38 -3.14
N LYS A 108 -18.38 -8.29 -3.11
CA LYS A 108 -19.16 -7.53 -4.12
C LYS A 108 -18.73 -6.06 -4.16
N LYS A 109 -18.51 -5.44 -3.00
CA LYS A 109 -18.00 -4.06 -2.93
C LYS A 109 -16.60 -3.92 -3.50
N ALA A 110 -15.72 -4.90 -3.29
CA ALA A 110 -14.37 -4.93 -3.86
C ALA A 110 -14.41 -4.98 -5.40
N LEU A 111 -15.26 -5.84 -5.97
CA LEU A 111 -15.48 -5.93 -7.42
C LEU A 111 -15.97 -4.60 -8.00
N ASN A 112 -17.01 -4.01 -7.39
CA ASN A 112 -17.58 -2.73 -7.84
C ASN A 112 -16.60 -1.56 -7.74
N THR A 113 -15.64 -1.61 -6.82
CA THR A 113 -14.63 -0.56 -6.66
C THR A 113 -13.60 -0.56 -7.80
N GLY A 114 -13.43 -1.68 -8.51
CA GLY A 114 -12.50 -1.80 -9.64
C GLY A 114 -11.18 -2.45 -9.25
N LEU A 115 -11.25 -3.76 -9.03
CA LEU A 115 -10.09 -4.62 -8.79
C LEU A 115 -9.24 -4.74 -10.06
N ARG A 116 -7.91 -4.70 -9.95
CA ARG A 116 -7.02 -4.62 -11.13
C ARG A 116 -6.63 -5.98 -11.70
N MET A 117 -6.35 -6.97 -10.87
CA MET A 117 -5.93 -8.32 -11.31
C MET A 117 -7.13 -9.24 -11.52
N ASP A 118 -7.13 -9.97 -12.64
CA ASP A 118 -8.22 -10.89 -12.98
C ASP A 118 -8.30 -12.11 -12.06
N GLN A 119 -7.15 -12.56 -11.54
CA GLN A 119 -7.10 -13.62 -10.51
C GLN A 119 -7.87 -13.21 -9.24
N ASP A 120 -7.63 -12.00 -8.77
CA ASP A 120 -8.32 -11.47 -7.60
C ASP A 120 -9.82 -11.24 -7.88
N LYS A 121 -10.18 -10.91 -9.13
CA LYS A 121 -11.60 -10.77 -9.54
C LYS A 121 -12.31 -12.11 -9.50
N ALA A 122 -11.67 -13.18 -9.95
CA ALA A 122 -12.23 -14.53 -9.87
C ALA A 122 -12.42 -14.94 -8.40
N LEU A 123 -11.43 -14.63 -7.56
CA LEU A 123 -11.47 -14.94 -6.13
C LEU A 123 -12.57 -14.18 -5.38
N ALA A 124 -12.91 -12.97 -5.82
CA ALA A 124 -14.02 -12.20 -5.25
C ALA A 124 -15.42 -12.58 -5.78
N LYS A 125 -15.50 -13.42 -6.82
CA LYS A 125 -16.76 -13.92 -7.41
C LYS A 125 -17.16 -15.31 -6.88
N LEU A 126 -16.25 -15.99 -6.18
CA LEU A 126 -16.49 -17.23 -5.44
C LEU A 126 -17.38 -16.95 -4.22
#